data_AF-A0A8J6U664-F1
#
_entry.id   AF-A0A8J6U664-F1
#
_cell.length_a   1.000
_cell.length_b   1.000
_cell.length_c   1.000
_cell.angle_alpha   90.00
_cell.angle_beta   90.00
_cell.angle_gamma   90.00
#
_symmetry.space_group_name_H-M   'P 1'
#
loop_
_entity.id
_entity.type
_entity.pdbx_description
1 polymer ?
#
loop_
_entity_poly.entity_id
_entity_poly.type
_entity_poly.pdbx_seq_one_letter_code
_entity_poly.pdbx_strand_id
1 'polypeptide(L)'
;MRKQIILLITLLTFSNLIFGQKSEKELKQYKQFLPYIIKGLKETNKNYATEKIDQRTVGLFEKPWLIKKIKKETAEEILNSIIENKSYIIEKDYREKWNLNFSSQINTNREIKDVYNSNAQLANMFVAISNVELIDKNKTSIIETEERKIQINQSRELNFQTGGIQCSFPLKKEYENISGNIKLTLTEYQTISYKEFNSSSENEVFDLGNEKKLKLIKIENNKAYFYLPKSIDNIKISSVNKKGKEYGENAKMQIPEIIFNYGIGKDITDAKTKSLIDNLTLEDLNEKPQILMYETNGTIEQLYIYLKSNPKGLASEKMEIKL
;
A
#
# COMPACT_ATOMS: atom_id res chain seq x y z
N MET A 1 -16.45 -14.89 24.67
CA MET A 1 -15.54 -13.73 24.65
C MET A 1 -14.20 -14.02 23.96
N ARG A 2 -13.37 -14.99 24.40
CA ARG A 2 -12.07 -15.31 23.73
C ARG A 2 -12.17 -15.62 22.23
N LYS A 3 -13.23 -16.32 21.78
CA LYS A 3 -13.43 -16.65 20.35
C LYS A 3 -13.83 -15.45 19.47
N GLN A 4 -14.45 -14.41 20.04
CA GLN A 4 -14.83 -13.19 19.30
C GLN A 4 -13.64 -12.25 19.10
N ILE A 5 -12.73 -12.19 20.07
CA ILE A 5 -11.50 -11.39 19.99
C ILE A 5 -10.55 -11.97 18.94
N ILE A 6 -10.45 -13.29 18.82
CA ILE A 6 -9.66 -13.95 17.77
C ILE A 6 -10.24 -13.65 16.38
N LEU A 7 -11.58 -13.57 16.25
CA LEU A 7 -12.25 -13.19 15.00
C LEU A 7 -11.97 -11.72 14.64
N LEU A 8 -11.99 -10.82 15.63
CA LEU A 8 -11.71 -9.40 15.43
C LEU A 8 -10.23 -9.15 15.04
N ILE A 9 -9.30 -9.87 15.67
CA ILE A 9 -7.87 -9.80 15.35
C ILE A 9 -7.58 -10.39 13.96
N THR A 10 -8.27 -11.47 13.56
CA THR A 10 -8.17 -11.99 12.18
C THR A 10 -8.79 -11.03 11.16
N LEU A 11 -9.89 -10.34 11.49
CA LEU A 11 -10.48 -9.29 10.63
C LEU A 11 -9.56 -8.07 10.48
N LEU A 12 -8.85 -7.68 11.55
CA LEU A 12 -7.91 -6.56 11.53
C LEU A 12 -6.62 -6.89 10.76
N THR A 13 -6.14 -8.14 10.75
CA THR A 13 -4.97 -8.52 9.95
C THR A 13 -5.23 -8.59 8.44
N PHE A 14 -6.49 -8.65 8.00
CA PHE A 14 -6.86 -8.49 6.59
C PHE A 14 -6.87 -7.03 6.09
N SER A 15 -6.78 -6.04 6.98
CA SER A 15 -6.83 -4.61 6.60
C SER A 15 -5.60 -4.12 5.81
N ASN A 16 -4.53 -4.91 5.75
CA ASN A 16 -3.36 -4.64 4.91
C ASN A 16 -3.40 -5.32 3.52
N LEU A 17 -4.43 -6.12 3.25
CA LEU A 17 -4.79 -6.42 1.86
C LEU A 17 -5.59 -5.23 1.38
N ILE A 18 -4.95 -4.38 0.57
CA ILE A 18 -5.69 -3.61 -0.44
C ILE A 18 -6.53 -4.65 -1.16
N PHE A 19 -7.82 -4.75 -0.83
CA PHE A 19 -8.76 -5.56 -1.59
C PHE A 19 -8.84 -4.85 -2.94
N GLY A 20 -7.97 -5.26 -3.88
CA GLY A 20 -8.18 -4.95 -5.28
C GLY A 20 -9.51 -5.56 -5.64
N GLN A 21 -10.50 -4.73 -5.97
CA GLN A 21 -11.84 -5.17 -6.33
C GLN A 21 -11.92 -5.34 -7.85
N LYS A 22 -10.99 -6.12 -8.41
CA LYS A 22 -10.79 -6.21 -9.87
C LYS A 22 -11.48 -7.43 -10.49
N SER A 23 -12.06 -8.32 -9.68
CA SER A 23 -12.74 -9.54 -10.12
C SER A 23 -14.06 -9.82 -9.38
N GLU A 24 -14.94 -10.60 -9.99
CA GLU A 24 -16.21 -11.02 -9.36
C GLU A 24 -16.00 -11.79 -8.05
N LYS A 25 -14.91 -12.54 -7.94
CA LYS A 25 -14.56 -13.28 -6.71
C LYS A 25 -14.26 -12.32 -5.57
N GLU A 26 -13.50 -11.26 -5.83
CA GLU A 26 -13.18 -10.21 -4.86
C GLU A 26 -14.43 -9.42 -4.48
N LEU A 27 -15.33 -9.12 -5.43
CA LEU A 27 -16.63 -8.52 -5.15
C LEU A 27 -17.46 -9.38 -4.19
N LYS A 28 -17.55 -10.70 -4.43
CA LYS A 28 -18.27 -11.63 -3.53
C LYS A 28 -17.68 -11.62 -2.12
N GLN A 29 -16.36 -11.60 -1.98
CA GLN A 29 -15.71 -11.49 -0.68
C GLN A 29 -15.99 -10.15 -0.01
N TYR A 30 -15.84 -9.04 -0.74
CA TYR A 30 -16.13 -7.70 -0.24
C TYR A 30 -17.57 -7.57 0.27
N LYS A 31 -18.55 -8.08 -0.49
CA LYS A 31 -19.97 -8.10 -0.09
C LYS A 31 -20.21 -8.77 1.27
N GLN A 32 -19.43 -9.79 1.63
CA GLN A 32 -19.55 -10.45 2.94
C GLN A 32 -19.15 -9.55 4.12
N PHE A 33 -18.31 -8.54 3.89
CA PHE A 33 -17.83 -7.62 4.92
C PHE A 33 -18.72 -6.37 5.08
N LEU A 34 -19.47 -6.00 4.05
CA LEU A 34 -20.31 -4.80 4.04
C LEU A 34 -21.32 -4.69 5.19
N PRO A 35 -21.99 -5.77 5.68
CA PRO A 35 -22.89 -5.66 6.83
C PRO A 35 -22.16 -5.16 8.10
N TYR A 36 -20.92 -5.58 8.30
CA TYR A 36 -20.10 -5.16 9.45
C TYR A 36 -19.67 -3.70 9.33
N ILE A 37 -19.35 -3.25 8.11
CA ILE A 37 -19.04 -1.84 7.84
C ILE A 37 -20.27 -0.96 8.14
N ILE A 38 -21.44 -1.34 7.62
CA ILE A 38 -22.71 -0.63 7.85
C ILE A 38 -23.00 -0.55 9.36
N LYS A 39 -22.82 -1.67 10.09
CA LYS A 39 -23.01 -1.69 11.54
C LYS A 39 -22.03 -0.75 12.26
N GLY A 40 -20.75 -0.74 11.87
CA GLY A 40 -19.74 0.15 12.45
C GLY A 40 -20.06 1.63 12.24
N LEU A 41 -20.57 2.00 11.07
CA LEU A 41 -21.00 3.37 10.76
C LEU A 41 -22.20 3.82 11.61
N LYS A 42 -23.11 2.90 11.94
CA LYS A 42 -24.26 3.17 12.82
C LYS A 42 -23.82 3.44 14.26
N GLU A 43 -22.82 2.70 14.74
CA GLU A 43 -22.33 2.79 16.12
C GLU A 43 -21.55 4.08 16.37
N THR A 44 -20.87 4.67 15.38
CA THR A 44 -20.16 5.96 15.50
C THR A 44 -21.02 7.16 15.93
N ASN A 45 -22.36 7.08 15.87
CA ASN A 45 -23.24 8.12 16.41
C ASN A 45 -23.35 8.13 17.95
N LYS A 46 -22.79 7.13 18.63
CA LYS A 46 -22.66 7.12 20.09
C LYS A 46 -21.25 7.57 20.44
N ASN A 47 -21.13 8.58 21.32
CA ASN A 47 -19.87 9.00 21.90
C ASN A 47 -19.24 7.84 22.68
N TYR A 48 -18.50 6.97 22.00
CA TYR A 48 -17.60 6.04 22.67
C TYR A 48 -16.48 6.88 23.25
N ALA A 49 -16.59 7.17 24.55
CA ALA A 49 -15.50 7.70 25.34
C ALA A 49 -14.27 6.83 25.04
N THR A 50 -13.26 7.47 24.44
CA THR A 50 -11.96 6.94 24.03
C THR A 50 -11.60 5.63 24.72
N GLU A 51 -11.79 4.49 24.03
CA GLU A 51 -10.91 3.35 24.26
C GLU A 51 -9.49 3.92 24.24
N LYS A 52 -8.63 3.53 25.20
CA LYS A 52 -7.26 4.06 25.28
C LYS A 52 -6.56 3.80 23.96
N ILE A 53 -6.58 4.78 23.06
CA ILE A 53 -5.99 4.65 21.75
C ILE A 53 -4.48 4.63 21.99
N ASP A 54 -3.80 3.57 21.56
CA ASP A 54 -2.36 3.43 21.69
C ASP A 54 -1.70 4.54 20.85
N GLN A 55 -1.39 5.70 21.44
CA GLN A 55 -0.83 6.86 20.75
C GLN A 55 0.63 6.66 20.31
N ARG A 56 1.01 5.43 19.99
CA ARG A 56 2.35 5.07 19.53
C ARG A 56 2.66 5.81 18.24
N THR A 57 3.84 6.41 18.22
CA THR A 57 4.37 7.12 17.05
C THR A 57 5.62 6.43 16.53
N VAL A 58 5.86 6.53 15.23
CA VAL A 58 6.98 5.86 14.54
C VAL A 58 8.11 6.80 14.11
N GLY A 59 7.94 8.11 14.28
CA GLY A 59 8.94 9.12 13.91
C GLY A 59 8.29 10.42 13.49
N LEU A 60 9.11 11.38 13.05
CA LEU A 60 8.62 12.59 12.39
C LEU A 60 8.12 12.25 10.99
N PHE A 61 7.05 12.91 10.55
CA PHE A 61 6.60 12.79 9.17
C PHE A 61 7.52 13.57 8.24
N GLU A 62 8.17 12.85 7.34
CA GLU A 62 8.98 13.44 6.29
C GLU A 62 8.10 13.74 5.07
N LYS A 63 7.84 15.03 4.82
CA LYS A 63 6.97 15.50 3.74
C LYS A 63 7.58 15.16 2.37
N PRO A 64 6.98 14.24 1.59
CA PRO A 64 7.65 13.73 0.40
C PRO A 64 7.82 14.79 -0.70
N TRP A 65 6.98 15.81 -0.74
CA TRP A 65 7.09 16.94 -1.68
C TRP A 65 8.23 17.92 -1.36
N LEU A 66 8.90 17.81 -0.21
CA LEU A 66 10.06 18.64 0.15
C LEU A 66 11.41 17.98 -0.17
N ILE A 67 11.40 16.73 -0.65
CA ILE A 67 12.62 15.96 -0.91
C ILE A 67 13.31 16.46 -2.17
N LYS A 68 14.61 16.70 -2.06
CA LYS A 68 15.45 17.04 -3.22
C LYS A 68 15.62 15.84 -4.13
N LYS A 69 15.52 16.06 -5.44
CA LYS A 69 15.79 15.05 -6.45
C LYS A 69 17.25 14.61 -6.38
N ILE A 70 17.47 13.31 -6.53
CA ILE A 70 18.83 12.74 -6.51
C ILE A 70 19.49 12.86 -7.89
N LYS A 71 20.83 12.93 -7.89
CA LYS A 71 21.62 12.91 -9.12
C LYS A 71 21.79 11.48 -9.65
N LYS A 72 22.14 11.36 -10.92
CA LYS A 72 22.30 10.06 -11.59
C LYS A 72 23.41 9.23 -10.96
N GLU A 73 24.51 9.86 -10.58
CA GLU A 73 25.66 9.18 -9.97
C GLU A 73 25.27 8.55 -8.62
N THR A 74 24.54 9.29 -7.79
CA THR A 74 23.99 8.77 -6.52
C THR A 74 22.97 7.64 -6.76
N ALA A 75 22.15 7.73 -7.82
CA ALA A 75 21.22 6.68 -8.19
C ALA A 75 21.95 5.37 -8.57
N GLU A 76 23.06 5.48 -9.30
CA GLU A 76 23.92 4.36 -9.67
C GLU A 76 24.60 3.75 -8.43
N GLU A 77 25.10 4.55 -7.50
CA GLU A 77 25.68 4.08 -6.22
C GLU A 77 24.66 3.29 -5.37
N ILE A 78 23.43 3.80 -5.26
CA ILE A 78 22.35 3.11 -4.54
C ILE A 78 22.05 1.76 -5.20
N LEU A 79 21.93 1.72 -6.53
CA LEU A 79 21.62 0.50 -7.26
C LEU A 79 22.73 -0.55 -7.14
N ASN A 80 23.99 -0.12 -7.23
CA ASN A 80 25.16 -0.98 -7.02
C ASN A 80 25.16 -1.58 -5.61
N SER A 81 24.91 -0.76 -4.58
CA SER A 81 24.82 -1.24 -3.20
C SER A 81 23.75 -2.31 -3.02
N ILE A 82 22.60 -2.16 -3.68
CA ILE A 82 21.54 -3.18 -3.68
C ILE A 82 22.04 -4.48 -4.36
N ILE A 83 22.68 -4.38 -5.52
CA ILE A 83 23.15 -5.55 -6.29
C ILE A 83 24.24 -6.34 -5.55
N GLU A 84 25.09 -5.66 -4.80
CA GLU A 84 26.18 -6.30 -4.05
C GLU A 84 25.68 -7.10 -2.84
N ASN A 85 24.58 -6.69 -2.23
CA ASN A 85 24.08 -7.26 -0.96
C ASN A 85 22.84 -8.14 -1.16
N LYS A 86 22.84 -8.90 -2.25
CA LYS A 86 21.77 -9.84 -2.59
C LYS A 86 21.95 -11.19 -1.91
N SER A 87 20.82 -11.82 -1.60
CA SER A 87 20.72 -13.21 -1.17
C SER A 87 19.58 -13.91 -1.91
N TYR A 88 19.77 -15.20 -2.12
CA TYR A 88 18.80 -16.06 -2.79
C TYR A 88 18.53 -17.30 -1.96
N ILE A 89 17.27 -17.67 -1.82
CA ILE A 89 16.83 -18.88 -1.11
C ILE A 89 15.74 -19.56 -1.92
N ILE A 90 15.84 -20.87 -2.10
CA ILE A 90 14.77 -21.68 -2.69
C ILE A 90 14.00 -22.33 -1.55
N GLU A 91 12.70 -22.07 -1.47
CA GLU A 91 11.84 -22.67 -0.44
C GLU A 91 10.41 -22.86 -0.94
N LYS A 92 9.66 -23.69 -0.23
CA LYS A 92 8.22 -23.82 -0.43
C LYS A 92 7.48 -22.72 0.34
N ASP A 93 6.47 -22.14 -0.29
CA ASP A 93 5.51 -21.29 0.42
C ASP A 93 4.50 -22.12 1.23
N TYR A 94 3.59 -21.45 1.93
CA TYR A 94 2.52 -22.09 2.71
C TYR A 94 1.51 -22.89 1.87
N ARG A 95 1.59 -22.82 0.53
CA ARG A 95 0.78 -23.59 -0.43
C ARG A 95 1.58 -24.75 -1.02
N GLU A 96 2.75 -25.05 -0.46
CA GLU A 96 3.70 -26.06 -0.91
C GLU A 96 4.30 -25.80 -2.29
N LYS A 97 4.25 -24.55 -2.79
CA LYS A 97 4.83 -24.16 -4.08
C LYS A 97 6.26 -23.67 -3.94
N TRP A 98 7.11 -24.11 -4.85
CA TRP A 98 8.52 -23.72 -4.89
C TRP A 98 8.69 -22.29 -5.37
N ASN A 99 9.51 -21.51 -4.66
CA ASN A 99 9.83 -20.13 -5.00
C ASN A 99 11.34 -19.88 -4.87
N LEU A 100 11.90 -19.10 -5.79
CA LEU A 100 13.18 -18.43 -5.60
C LEU A 100 12.91 -17.08 -4.92
N ASN A 101 13.24 -17.00 -3.65
CA ASN A 101 13.18 -15.76 -2.88
C ASN A 101 14.47 -14.97 -3.09
N PHE A 102 14.32 -13.78 -3.66
CA PHE A 102 15.35 -12.77 -3.80
C PHE A 102 15.16 -11.73 -2.70
N SER A 103 16.20 -11.50 -1.91
CA SER A 103 16.26 -10.35 -1.01
C SER A 103 17.56 -9.58 -1.19
N SER A 104 17.52 -8.28 -1.00
CA SER A 104 18.68 -7.40 -1.00
C SER A 104 18.44 -6.24 -0.06
N GLN A 105 19.49 -5.69 0.54
CA GLN A 105 19.41 -4.46 1.33
C GLN A 105 20.60 -3.56 1.02
N ILE A 106 20.38 -2.25 0.95
CA ILE A 106 21.47 -1.27 0.89
C ILE A 106 22.40 -1.51 2.08
N ASN A 107 23.67 -1.83 1.81
CA ASN A 107 24.65 -2.00 2.87
C ASN A 107 25.06 -0.63 3.39
N THR A 108 24.64 -0.39 4.61
CA THR A 108 24.77 0.90 5.25
C THR A 108 26.14 1.14 5.89
N ASN A 109 27.03 0.14 5.89
CA ASN A 109 28.41 0.25 6.34
C ASN A 109 29.36 0.73 5.23
N ARG A 110 28.93 0.75 3.97
CA ARG A 110 29.63 1.51 2.92
C ARG A 110 29.29 2.98 3.08
N GLU A 111 30.27 3.87 2.86
CA GLU A 111 30.20 5.31 3.10
C GLU A 111 29.17 6.07 2.24
N ILE A 112 27.91 5.66 2.21
CA ILE A 112 26.80 6.50 1.78
C ILE A 112 26.43 7.39 2.98
N LYS A 113 27.38 8.24 3.39
CA LYS A 113 27.38 9.01 4.65
C LYS A 113 26.14 9.90 4.85
N ASP A 114 25.35 10.15 3.81
CA ASP A 114 24.14 10.99 3.85
C ASP A 114 22.80 10.22 3.74
N VAL A 115 22.79 8.93 3.40
CA VAL A 115 21.53 8.17 3.21
C VAL A 115 20.96 7.66 4.54
N TYR A 116 21.81 7.34 5.52
CA TYR A 116 21.34 6.90 6.84
C TYR A 116 20.62 8.01 7.63
N ASN A 117 21.02 9.27 7.42
CA ASN A 117 20.34 10.43 8.01
C ASN A 117 19.08 10.85 7.23
N SER A 118 18.68 10.12 6.17
CA SER A 118 17.60 10.57 5.31
C SER A 118 16.74 9.44 4.71
N ASN A 119 16.04 8.69 5.57
CA ASN A 119 14.82 7.96 5.16
C ASN A 119 13.86 8.87 4.34
N ALA A 120 13.90 10.18 4.60
CA ALA A 120 13.30 11.21 3.77
C ALA A 120 13.74 11.15 2.30
N GLN A 121 15.03 11.09 1.97
CA GLN A 121 15.51 11.20 0.59
C GLN A 121 15.00 10.08 -0.32
N LEU A 122 14.77 8.88 0.22
CA LEU A 122 14.28 7.74 -0.54
C LEU A 122 12.76 7.70 -0.65
N ALA A 123 12.01 8.58 0.03
CA ALA A 123 10.56 8.44 0.10
C ALA A 123 9.89 8.54 -1.28
N ASN A 124 10.53 9.16 -2.28
CA ASN A 124 10.00 9.30 -3.64
C ASN A 124 10.51 8.27 -4.63
N MET A 125 11.24 7.27 -4.16
CA MET A 125 11.92 6.31 -5.02
C MET A 125 11.45 4.89 -4.77
N PHE A 126 11.55 4.07 -5.80
CA PHE A 126 11.31 2.64 -5.75
C PHE A 126 12.23 1.91 -6.74
N VAL A 127 12.53 0.64 -6.50
CA VAL A 127 13.28 -0.19 -7.46
C VAL A 127 12.31 -1.08 -8.22
N ALA A 128 12.28 -0.95 -9.53
CA ALA A 128 11.54 -1.81 -10.44
C ALA A 128 12.41 -2.99 -10.88
N ILE A 129 11.84 -4.20 -10.86
CA ILE A 129 12.45 -5.42 -11.41
C ILE A 129 11.77 -5.74 -12.76
N SER A 130 12.56 -6.05 -13.78
CA SER A 130 12.08 -6.39 -15.12
C SER A 130 13.00 -7.42 -15.79
N ASN A 131 12.62 -7.93 -16.96
CA ASN A 131 13.42 -8.86 -17.77
C ASN A 131 13.97 -10.02 -16.95
N VAL A 132 13.08 -10.74 -16.27
CA VAL A 132 13.45 -11.87 -15.40
C VAL A 132 13.63 -13.12 -16.25
N GLU A 133 14.87 -13.61 -16.30
CA GLU A 133 15.25 -14.83 -16.99
C GLU A 133 15.86 -15.79 -15.99
N LEU A 134 15.25 -16.95 -15.76
CA LEU A 134 15.77 -18.00 -14.88
C LEU A 134 15.75 -19.33 -15.63
N ILE A 135 16.90 -20.00 -15.68
CA ILE A 135 17.10 -21.25 -16.40
C ILE A 135 17.81 -22.30 -15.54
N ASP A 136 17.53 -23.57 -15.82
CA ASP A 136 18.25 -24.70 -15.25
C ASP A 136 19.55 -25.01 -16.02
N LYS A 137 20.26 -26.06 -15.58
CA LYS A 137 21.47 -26.57 -16.25
C LYS A 137 21.28 -26.94 -17.73
N ASN A 138 20.06 -27.22 -18.15
CA ASN A 138 19.70 -27.58 -19.53
C ASN A 138 19.21 -26.37 -20.33
N LYS A 139 19.40 -25.14 -19.82
CA LYS A 139 18.91 -23.89 -20.42
C LYS A 139 17.38 -23.83 -20.57
N THR A 140 16.65 -24.58 -19.74
CA THR A 140 15.19 -24.60 -19.76
C THR A 140 14.65 -23.59 -18.75
N SER A 141 13.64 -22.80 -19.15
CA SER A 141 12.98 -21.86 -18.24
C SER A 141 12.33 -22.58 -17.05
N ILE A 142 12.65 -22.11 -15.85
CA ILE A 142 12.21 -22.71 -14.59
C ILE A 142 11.04 -21.97 -13.93
N ILE A 143 10.67 -20.80 -14.47
CA ILE A 143 9.58 -19.98 -13.95
C ILE A 143 8.24 -20.65 -14.25
N GLU A 144 7.40 -20.78 -13.23
CA GLU A 144 6.03 -21.25 -13.38
C GLU A 144 5.15 -20.11 -13.92
N THR A 145 4.65 -20.27 -15.15
CA THR A 145 3.91 -19.22 -15.88
C THR A 145 2.39 -19.29 -15.72
N GLU A 146 1.85 -20.40 -15.19
CA GLU A 146 0.40 -20.61 -15.05
C GLU A 146 -0.21 -19.83 -13.88
N GLU A 147 0.59 -19.51 -12.86
CA GLU A 147 0.19 -18.69 -11.71
C GLU A 147 0.31 -17.20 -12.03
N ARG A 148 -0.73 -16.63 -12.64
CA ARG A 148 -0.86 -15.19 -12.91
C ARG A 148 -0.92 -14.37 -11.61
N LYS A 149 0.23 -14.09 -11.01
CA LYS A 149 0.46 -12.93 -10.11
C LYS A 149 1.80 -12.24 -10.35
N ILE A 150 2.72 -12.87 -11.07
CA ILE A 150 3.89 -12.21 -11.62
C ILE A 150 3.70 -12.21 -13.12
N GLN A 151 3.11 -11.14 -13.66
CA GLN A 151 3.27 -10.94 -15.10
C GLN A 151 4.76 -10.63 -15.28
N ILE A 152 5.48 -11.53 -15.95
CA ILE A 152 6.81 -11.26 -16.48
C ILE A 152 6.71 -9.91 -17.20
N ASN A 153 7.54 -8.93 -16.79
CA ASN A 153 7.51 -7.51 -17.17
C ASN A 153 6.70 -6.53 -16.28
N GLN A 154 6.28 -6.91 -15.07
CA GLN A 154 5.69 -5.95 -14.13
C GLN A 154 6.73 -5.31 -13.19
N SER A 155 6.78 -3.97 -13.24
CA SER A 155 7.50 -3.14 -12.27
C SER A 155 6.84 -3.28 -10.89
N ARG A 156 7.55 -3.88 -9.92
CA ARG A 156 7.10 -3.90 -8.53
C ARG A 156 7.52 -2.61 -7.84
N GLU A 157 6.57 -1.86 -7.28
CA GLU A 157 6.85 -0.73 -6.40
C GLU A 157 7.34 -1.25 -5.05
N LEU A 158 8.57 -0.87 -4.67
CA LEU A 158 9.13 -1.13 -3.35
C LEU A 158 9.11 0.16 -2.55
N ASN A 159 8.36 0.16 -1.45
CA ASN A 159 8.33 1.29 -0.51
C ASN A 159 9.46 1.09 0.50
N PHE A 160 10.46 1.95 0.45
CA PHE A 160 11.57 1.91 1.39
C PHE A 160 11.22 2.66 2.67
N GLN A 161 11.02 1.92 3.76
CA GLN A 161 11.36 2.44 5.10
C GLN A 161 12.63 1.81 5.67
N THR A 162 13.28 0.88 4.94
CA THR A 162 14.54 0.23 5.32
C THR A 162 15.23 -0.37 4.08
N GLY A 163 15.69 0.45 3.13
CA GLY A 163 16.70 0.10 2.09
C GLY A 163 16.65 -1.26 1.36
N GLY A 164 15.55 -2.01 1.38
CA GLY A 164 15.53 -3.43 1.04
C GLY A 164 14.57 -3.81 -0.09
N ILE A 165 15.00 -4.77 -0.89
CA ILE A 165 14.20 -5.46 -1.90
C ILE A 165 13.86 -6.84 -1.40
N GLN A 166 12.60 -7.25 -1.51
CA GLN A 166 12.18 -8.64 -1.34
C GLN A 166 11.20 -9.02 -2.44
N CYS A 167 11.54 -10.05 -3.20
CA CYS A 167 10.74 -10.59 -4.29
C CYS A 167 10.80 -12.11 -4.31
N SER A 168 9.78 -12.75 -4.84
CA SER A 168 9.71 -14.20 -5.00
C SER A 168 9.37 -14.53 -6.44
N PHE A 169 10.08 -15.48 -7.04
CA PHE A 169 9.82 -15.99 -8.38
C PHE A 169 9.35 -17.45 -8.28
N PRO A 170 8.12 -17.78 -8.74
CA PRO A 170 7.57 -19.12 -8.62
C PRO A 170 8.31 -20.06 -9.57
N LEU A 171 8.66 -21.23 -9.06
CA LEU A 171 9.43 -22.25 -9.76
C LEU A 171 8.56 -23.47 -10.01
N LYS A 172 8.77 -24.14 -11.15
CA LYS A 172 8.06 -25.37 -11.50
C LYS A 172 8.30 -26.52 -10.50
N LYS A 173 9.45 -26.51 -9.81
CA LYS A 173 9.91 -27.51 -8.83
C LYS A 173 11.12 -26.98 -8.07
N GLU A 174 11.71 -27.81 -7.22
CA GLU A 174 13.02 -27.57 -6.62
C GLU A 174 14.13 -27.67 -7.69
N TYR A 175 15.11 -26.76 -7.61
CA TYR A 175 16.27 -26.73 -8.48
C TYR A 175 17.53 -26.54 -7.64
N GLU A 176 18.54 -27.40 -7.86
CA GLU A 176 19.83 -27.28 -7.16
C GLU A 176 20.73 -26.18 -7.74
N ASN A 177 20.63 -25.95 -9.06
CA ASN A 177 21.42 -24.95 -9.75
C ASN A 177 20.48 -24.07 -10.59
N ILE A 178 20.57 -22.76 -10.41
CA ILE A 178 19.81 -21.78 -11.17
C ILE A 178 20.79 -20.75 -11.74
N SER A 179 20.66 -20.47 -13.03
CA SER A 179 21.37 -19.35 -13.65
C SER A 179 20.36 -18.43 -14.33
N GLY A 180 20.68 -17.15 -14.41
CA GLY A 180 19.71 -16.19 -14.90
C GLY A 180 20.14 -14.75 -14.76
N ASN A 181 19.22 -13.86 -15.10
CA ASN A 181 19.41 -12.44 -14.93
C ASN A 181 18.09 -11.73 -14.64
N ILE A 182 18.21 -10.61 -13.94
CA ILE A 182 17.11 -9.65 -13.77
C ILE A 182 17.63 -8.26 -14.03
N LYS A 183 16.79 -7.37 -14.56
CA LYS A 183 17.10 -5.96 -14.72
C LYS A 183 16.47 -5.16 -13.59
N LEU A 184 17.30 -4.51 -12.78
CA LEU A 184 16.89 -3.59 -11.74
C LEU A 184 16.91 -2.16 -12.28
N THR A 185 15.91 -1.35 -11.91
CA THR A 185 15.82 0.06 -12.30
C THR A 185 15.40 0.90 -11.09
N LEU A 186 16.26 1.80 -10.63
CA LEU A 186 15.88 2.79 -9.63
C LEU A 186 15.02 3.86 -10.30
N THR A 187 13.82 4.04 -9.80
CA THR A 187 12.80 4.93 -10.37
C THR A 187 12.38 5.97 -9.34
N GLU A 188 12.26 7.23 -9.77
CA GLU A 188 11.82 8.35 -8.95
C GLU A 188 10.49 8.89 -9.49
N TYR A 189 9.54 9.16 -8.58
CA TYR A 189 8.33 9.89 -8.89
C TYR A 189 8.63 11.38 -9.09
N GLN A 190 8.42 11.87 -10.31
CA GLN A 190 8.76 13.25 -10.67
C GLN A 190 7.78 14.29 -10.14
N THR A 191 6.55 13.88 -9.82
CA THR A 191 5.48 14.79 -9.43
C THR A 191 4.74 14.24 -8.23
N ILE A 192 4.52 15.11 -7.22
CA ILE A 192 3.78 14.80 -6.01
C ILE A 192 2.72 15.87 -5.83
N SER A 193 1.48 15.51 -6.13
CA SER A 193 0.33 16.36 -5.84
C SER A 193 -0.12 16.08 -4.41
N TYR A 194 -0.31 17.11 -3.61
CA TYR A 194 -0.65 16.96 -2.20
C TYR A 194 -1.61 18.05 -1.74
N LYS A 195 -2.29 17.77 -0.62
CA LYS A 195 -3.09 18.73 0.12
C LYS A 195 -2.91 18.45 1.62
N GLU A 196 -2.80 19.52 2.39
CA GLU A 196 -2.70 19.49 3.84
C GLU A 196 -4.03 19.93 4.46
N PHE A 197 -4.40 19.30 5.56
CA PHE A 197 -5.60 19.59 6.35
C PHE A 197 -5.25 19.60 7.83
N ASN A 198 -6.08 20.27 8.62
CA ASN A 198 -6.01 20.26 10.07
C ASN A 198 -7.37 19.83 10.64
N SER A 199 -7.47 19.63 11.96
CA SER A 199 -8.71 19.20 12.62
C SER A 199 -9.92 20.13 12.41
N SER A 200 -9.71 21.38 11.99
CA SER A 200 -10.79 22.32 11.64
C SER A 200 -11.19 22.29 10.16
N SER A 201 -10.45 21.59 9.31
CA SER A 201 -10.81 21.40 7.91
C SER A 201 -12.04 20.50 7.78
N GLU A 202 -13.15 21.07 7.36
CA GLU A 202 -14.40 20.36 7.12
C GLU A 202 -14.99 20.77 5.77
N ASN A 203 -15.54 19.80 5.04
CA ASN A 203 -16.17 20.00 3.75
C ASN A 203 -15.31 20.68 2.67
N GLU A 204 -13.98 20.65 2.79
CA GLU A 204 -13.05 21.24 1.82
C GLU A 204 -12.96 20.42 0.52
N VAL A 205 -13.22 21.05 -0.62
CA VAL A 205 -13.03 20.47 -1.95
C VAL A 205 -11.62 20.77 -2.47
N PHE A 206 -10.98 19.79 -3.08
CA PHE A 206 -9.61 19.90 -3.58
C PHE A 206 -9.36 18.97 -4.77
N ASP A 207 -8.23 19.19 -5.43
CA ASP A 207 -7.72 18.36 -6.51
C ASP A 207 -6.38 17.74 -6.11
N LEU A 208 -6.08 16.54 -6.62
CA LEU A 208 -4.76 15.91 -6.53
C LEU A 208 -4.27 15.56 -7.94
N GLY A 209 -3.55 16.50 -8.55
CA GLY A 209 -3.05 16.35 -9.92
C GLY A 209 -4.22 16.27 -10.90
N ASN A 210 -4.35 15.13 -11.58
CA ASN A 210 -5.43 14.86 -12.54
C ASN A 210 -6.71 14.35 -11.87
N GLU A 211 -6.67 13.96 -10.60
CA GLU A 211 -7.87 13.56 -9.86
C GLU A 211 -8.55 14.82 -9.32
N LYS A 212 -9.80 15.04 -9.72
CA LYS A 212 -10.54 16.29 -9.53
C LYS A 212 -11.70 16.12 -8.57
N LYS A 213 -12.13 17.22 -7.92
CA LYS A 213 -13.34 17.24 -7.08
C LYS A 213 -13.32 16.22 -5.93
N LEU A 214 -12.15 15.97 -5.35
CA LEU A 214 -12.06 15.26 -4.09
C LEU A 214 -12.58 16.18 -2.99
N LYS A 215 -13.08 15.62 -1.90
CA LYS A 215 -13.55 16.42 -0.78
C LYS A 215 -13.19 15.79 0.55
N LEU A 216 -12.59 16.55 1.47
CA LEU A 216 -12.52 16.16 2.86
C LEU A 216 -13.89 16.44 3.46
N ILE A 217 -14.60 15.40 3.90
CA ILE A 217 -15.91 15.54 4.53
C ILE A 217 -15.70 16.10 5.93
N LYS A 218 -14.93 15.40 6.77
CA LYS A 218 -14.59 15.81 8.13
C LYS A 218 -13.39 15.04 8.68
N ILE A 219 -12.82 15.58 9.75
CA ILE A 219 -11.88 14.89 10.64
C ILE A 219 -12.53 14.80 12.02
N GLU A 220 -12.60 13.59 12.57
CA GLU A 220 -13.23 13.31 13.86
C GLU A 220 -12.29 12.44 14.70
N ASN A 221 -11.63 13.07 15.68
CA ASN A 221 -10.63 12.43 16.53
C ASN A 221 -9.55 11.69 15.73
N ASN A 222 -9.62 10.36 15.70
CA ASN A 222 -8.66 9.48 15.04
C ASN A 222 -9.11 9.05 13.63
N LYS A 223 -10.20 9.62 13.10
CA LYS A 223 -10.78 9.27 11.80
C LYS A 223 -10.87 10.47 10.86
N ALA A 224 -10.65 10.23 9.58
CA ALA A 224 -10.89 11.19 8.51
C ALA A 224 -11.71 10.54 7.39
N TYR A 225 -12.61 11.31 6.81
CA TYR A 225 -13.52 10.84 5.76
C TYR A 225 -13.34 11.68 4.51
N PHE A 226 -12.99 11.04 3.41
CA PHE A 226 -12.82 11.67 2.11
C PHE A 226 -13.87 11.16 1.14
N TYR A 227 -14.48 12.05 0.39
CA TYR A 227 -15.21 11.73 -0.83
C TYR A 227 -14.24 11.68 -2.01
N LEU A 228 -14.31 10.58 -2.76
CA LEU A 228 -13.58 10.35 -4.01
C LEU A 228 -14.63 10.12 -5.12
N PRO A 229 -14.52 10.79 -6.29
CA PRO A 229 -15.46 10.57 -7.39
C PRO A 229 -15.48 9.14 -7.95
N LYS A 230 -14.39 8.40 -7.76
CA LYS A 230 -14.17 7.00 -8.15
C LYS A 230 -13.12 6.37 -7.23
N SER A 231 -12.91 5.06 -7.32
CA SER A 231 -11.80 4.42 -6.61
C SER A 231 -10.45 4.89 -7.15
N ILE A 232 -9.49 5.13 -6.25
CA ILE A 232 -8.12 5.53 -6.59
C ILE A 232 -7.16 4.69 -5.74
N ASP A 233 -6.49 3.72 -6.36
CA ASP A 233 -5.63 2.72 -5.71
C ASP A 233 -4.42 3.34 -4.96
N ASN A 234 -3.83 4.40 -5.54
CA ASN A 234 -2.50 4.87 -5.11
C ASN A 234 -2.51 6.08 -4.17
N ILE A 235 -3.66 6.44 -3.59
CA ILE A 235 -3.75 7.56 -2.63
C ILE A 235 -2.96 7.22 -1.34
N LYS A 236 -2.01 8.09 -1.02
CA LYS A 236 -1.30 8.06 0.26
C LYS A 236 -1.92 9.09 1.21
N ILE A 237 -2.01 8.70 2.48
CA ILE A 237 -2.55 9.51 3.56
C ILE A 237 -1.64 9.27 4.75
N SER A 238 -1.16 10.34 5.35
CA SER A 238 -0.41 10.35 6.60
C SER A 238 -1.07 11.33 7.55
N SER A 239 -1.18 10.97 8.83
CA SER A 239 -1.56 11.90 9.89
C SER A 239 -0.47 12.01 10.92
N VAL A 240 -0.42 13.18 11.55
CA VAL A 240 0.54 13.47 12.62
C VAL A 240 -0.16 14.06 13.83
N ASN A 241 0.50 13.92 14.98
CA ASN A 241 0.14 14.59 16.22
C ASN A 241 0.68 16.04 16.27
N LYS A 242 0.44 16.73 17.39
CA LYS A 242 0.90 18.12 17.62
C LYS A 242 2.41 18.31 17.52
N LYS A 243 3.19 17.23 17.69
CA LYS A 243 4.66 17.23 17.59
C LYS A 243 5.15 16.90 16.17
N GLY A 244 4.25 16.77 15.19
CA GLY A 244 4.59 16.39 13.82
C GLY A 244 4.99 14.92 13.65
N LYS A 245 4.68 14.06 14.64
CA LYS A 245 5.03 12.64 14.59
C LYS A 245 3.91 11.79 13.98
N GLU A 246 4.27 10.87 13.10
CA GLU A 246 3.34 9.91 12.49
C GLU A 246 2.89 8.86 13.50
N TYR A 247 1.63 8.47 13.37
CA TYR A 247 1.02 7.36 14.08
C TYR A 247 1.51 6.02 13.55
N GLY A 248 1.83 5.10 14.47
CA GLY A 248 2.42 3.81 14.13
C GLY A 248 1.45 2.81 13.52
N GLU A 249 0.15 3.02 13.71
CA GLU A 249 -0.89 2.18 13.15
C GLU A 249 -1.93 3.05 12.45
N ASN A 250 -2.25 2.69 11.22
CA ASN A 250 -3.31 3.31 10.45
C ASN A 250 -3.98 2.28 9.54
N ALA A 251 -5.24 2.53 9.22
CA ALA A 251 -6.04 1.73 8.33
C ALA A 251 -6.78 2.61 7.33
N LYS A 252 -6.99 2.09 6.11
CA LYS A 252 -7.76 2.74 5.06
C LYS A 252 -8.84 1.80 4.58
N MET A 253 -10.02 2.35 4.35
CA MET A 253 -11.15 1.59 3.83
C MET A 253 -11.90 2.43 2.82
N GLN A 254 -12.04 1.91 1.59
CA GLN A 254 -12.95 2.48 0.60
C GLN A 254 -14.32 1.83 0.75
N ILE A 255 -15.35 2.67 0.83
CA ILE A 255 -16.74 2.29 1.02
C ILE A 255 -17.53 2.97 -0.09
N PRO A 256 -18.32 2.24 -0.91
CA PRO A 256 -19.19 2.87 -1.89
C PRO A 256 -20.07 3.91 -1.23
N GLU A 257 -20.22 5.09 -1.84
CA GLU A 257 -20.99 6.18 -1.26
C GLU A 257 -22.41 5.75 -0.90
N ILE A 258 -23.04 4.91 -1.73
CA ILE A 258 -24.36 4.36 -1.47
C ILE A 258 -24.42 3.54 -0.17
N ILE A 259 -23.37 2.77 0.14
CA ILE A 259 -23.26 1.98 1.37
C ILE A 259 -23.01 2.89 2.57
N PHE A 260 -22.13 3.88 2.42
CA PHE A 260 -21.85 4.84 3.47
C PHE A 260 -23.10 5.65 3.86
N ASN A 261 -23.78 6.23 2.87
CA ASN A 261 -25.01 7.01 3.06
C ASN A 261 -26.13 6.18 3.69
N TYR A 262 -26.26 4.92 3.29
CA TYR A 262 -27.19 3.99 3.94
C TYR A 262 -26.79 3.70 5.39
N GLY A 263 -25.50 3.46 5.66
CA GLY A 263 -24.98 3.11 6.98
C GLY A 263 -25.03 4.23 8.02
N ILE A 264 -25.03 5.50 7.61
CA ILE A 264 -25.25 6.65 8.51
C ILE A 264 -26.73 7.04 8.65
N GLY A 265 -27.63 6.39 7.89
CA GLY A 265 -29.07 6.64 7.90
C GLY A 265 -29.80 6.06 9.11
N LYS A 266 -31.09 6.37 9.24
CA LYS A 266 -31.93 5.96 10.39
C LYS A 266 -32.63 4.60 10.18
N ASP A 267 -32.96 4.23 8.95
CA ASP A 267 -33.84 3.09 8.61
C ASP A 267 -33.07 1.84 8.12
N ILE A 268 -32.08 1.40 8.90
CA ILE A 268 -31.26 0.22 8.58
C ILE A 268 -31.93 -1.06 9.08
N THR A 269 -32.32 -1.94 8.17
CA THR A 269 -32.88 -3.28 8.46
C THR A 269 -32.10 -4.37 7.74
N ASP A 270 -32.13 -5.60 8.25
CA ASP A 270 -31.39 -6.73 7.66
C ASP A 270 -31.81 -7.00 6.20
N ALA A 271 -33.11 -6.93 5.92
CA ALA A 271 -33.65 -7.13 4.57
C ALA A 271 -33.17 -6.07 3.58
N LYS A 272 -33.22 -4.78 3.95
CA LYS A 272 -32.73 -3.67 3.12
C LYS A 272 -31.21 -3.75 2.93
N THR A 273 -30.49 -4.12 3.98
CA THR A 273 -29.04 -4.29 3.97
C THR A 273 -28.62 -5.37 2.99
N LYS A 274 -29.26 -6.55 3.08
CA LYS A 274 -29.00 -7.66 2.16
C LYS A 274 -29.32 -7.27 0.72
N SER A 275 -30.50 -6.70 0.48
CA SER A 275 -30.90 -6.27 -0.88
C SER A 275 -29.91 -5.26 -1.47
N LEU A 276 -29.41 -4.31 -0.67
CA LEU A 276 -28.44 -3.32 -1.13
C LEU A 276 -27.11 -3.97 -1.52
N ILE A 277 -26.60 -4.87 -0.67
CA ILE A 277 -25.31 -5.56 -0.89
C ILE A 277 -25.39 -6.50 -2.10
N ASP A 278 -26.47 -7.26 -2.22
CA ASP A 278 -26.64 -8.23 -3.31
C ASP A 278 -26.64 -7.53 -4.67
N ASN A 279 -27.17 -6.30 -4.74
CA ASN A 279 -27.24 -5.50 -5.96
C ASN A 279 -25.96 -4.75 -6.34
N LEU A 280 -24.92 -4.71 -5.49
CA LEU A 280 -23.67 -4.03 -5.83
C LEU A 280 -22.94 -4.73 -6.99
N THR A 281 -22.42 -3.93 -7.90
CA THR A 281 -21.64 -4.33 -9.06
C THR A 281 -20.17 -3.91 -8.93
N LEU A 282 -19.31 -4.35 -9.85
CA LEU A 282 -17.93 -3.87 -9.94
C LEU A 282 -17.85 -2.38 -10.32
N GLU A 283 -18.83 -1.87 -11.07
CA GLU A 283 -18.92 -0.45 -11.42
C GLU A 283 -19.16 0.41 -10.16
N ASP A 284 -20.04 -0.05 -9.26
CA ASP A 284 -20.32 0.62 -7.99
C ASP A 284 -19.10 0.72 -7.07
N LEU A 285 -18.13 -0.18 -7.25
CA LEU A 285 -16.89 -0.24 -6.48
C LEU A 285 -15.76 0.60 -7.09
N ASN A 286 -15.62 0.55 -8.41
CA ASN A 286 -14.43 1.09 -9.07
C ASN A 286 -14.69 2.46 -9.71
N GLU A 287 -15.86 2.69 -10.29
CA GLU A 287 -16.14 3.83 -11.16
C GLU A 287 -17.08 4.86 -10.53
N LYS A 288 -17.90 4.43 -9.58
CA LYS A 288 -18.82 5.30 -8.84
C LYS A 288 -18.17 5.92 -7.61
N PRO A 289 -18.77 6.99 -7.04
CA PRO A 289 -18.21 7.66 -5.88
C PRO A 289 -17.98 6.75 -4.67
N GLN A 290 -16.83 6.97 -4.02
CA GLN A 290 -16.37 6.23 -2.86
C GLN A 290 -16.14 7.18 -1.69
N ILE A 291 -16.39 6.68 -0.49
CA ILE A 291 -15.96 7.28 0.77
C ILE A 291 -14.72 6.52 1.25
N LEU A 292 -13.59 7.21 1.25
CA LEU A 292 -12.36 6.71 1.85
C LEU A 292 -12.32 7.13 3.32
N MET A 293 -12.49 6.15 4.20
CA MET A 293 -12.28 6.29 5.63
C MET A 293 -10.82 5.97 5.96
N TYR A 294 -10.16 6.89 6.65
CA TYR A 294 -8.81 6.72 7.19
C TYR A 294 -8.89 6.77 8.71
N GLU A 295 -8.31 5.78 9.38
CA GLU A 295 -8.31 5.67 10.84
C GLU A 295 -6.89 5.45 11.37
N THR A 296 -6.56 6.09 12.49
CA THR A 296 -5.26 5.97 13.16
C THR A 296 -5.38 5.54 14.62
N ASN A 297 -4.27 5.11 15.21
CA ASN A 297 -4.16 4.83 16.66
C ASN A 297 -3.95 6.09 17.52
N GLY A 298 -4.26 7.28 17.01
CA GLY A 298 -4.31 8.49 17.83
C GLY A 298 -5.01 9.64 17.13
N THR A 299 -5.18 10.75 17.86
CA THR A 299 -5.93 11.93 17.41
C THR A 299 -5.22 12.67 16.27
N ILE A 300 -5.88 12.80 15.14
CA ILE A 300 -5.38 13.49 13.96
C ILE A 300 -5.33 15.00 14.24
N GLU A 301 -4.13 15.57 14.27
CA GLU A 301 -3.93 17.02 14.42
C GLU A 301 -3.70 17.67 13.06
N GLN A 302 -2.85 17.05 12.24
CA GLN A 302 -2.69 17.39 10.83
C GLN A 302 -2.80 16.13 9.98
N LEU A 303 -3.33 16.30 8.79
CA LEU A 303 -3.60 15.23 7.84
C LEU A 303 -3.07 15.64 6.47
N TYR A 304 -2.39 14.71 5.82
CA TYR A 304 -1.76 14.89 4.53
C TYR A 304 -2.32 13.85 3.58
N ILE A 305 -2.84 14.28 2.44
CA ILE A 305 -3.21 13.38 1.34
C ILE A 305 -2.36 13.72 0.12
N TYR A 306 -1.81 12.70 -0.53
CA TYR A 306 -0.91 12.91 -1.66
C TYR A 306 -0.92 11.75 -2.67
N LEU A 307 -0.61 12.11 -3.91
CA LEU A 307 -0.44 11.20 -5.06
C LEU A 307 0.94 11.41 -5.67
N LYS A 308 1.67 10.30 -5.82
CA LYS A 308 2.93 10.25 -6.55
C LYS A 308 2.66 9.82 -7.99
N SER A 309 3.24 10.53 -8.94
CA SER A 309 2.99 10.30 -10.38
C SER A 309 4.24 10.58 -11.21
N ASN A 310 4.16 10.28 -12.51
CA ASN A 310 5.23 10.45 -13.48
C ASN A 310 6.53 9.74 -13.06
N PRO A 311 6.51 8.39 -12.94
CA PRO A 311 7.72 7.63 -12.64
C PRO A 311 8.76 7.81 -13.74
N LYS A 312 10.01 8.10 -13.36
CA LYS A 312 11.15 8.23 -14.27
C LYS A 312 12.31 7.37 -13.78
N GLY A 313 12.81 6.50 -14.66
CA GLY A 313 14.02 5.73 -14.39
C GLY A 313 15.24 6.65 -14.27
N LEU A 314 15.99 6.50 -13.18
CA LEU A 314 17.20 7.27 -12.92
C LEU A 314 18.45 6.46 -13.31
N ALA A 315 18.52 5.22 -12.87
CA ALA A 315 19.61 4.28 -13.15
C ALA A 315 19.05 2.87 -13.37
N SER A 316 19.72 2.08 -14.20
CA SER A 316 19.33 0.70 -14.45
C SER A 316 20.52 -0.20 -14.70
N GLU A 317 20.47 -1.41 -14.16
CA GLU A 317 21.55 -2.36 -14.21
C GLU A 317 21.03 -3.79 -14.31
N LYS A 318 21.76 -4.63 -15.04
CA LYS A 318 21.46 -6.05 -15.21
C LYS A 318 22.24 -6.83 -14.16
N MET A 319 21.51 -7.53 -13.30
CA MET A 319 22.06 -8.36 -12.24
C MET A 319 22.02 -9.84 -12.63
N GLU A 320 23.14 -10.54 -12.48
CA GLU A 320 23.21 -11.99 -12.66
C GLU A 320 22.67 -12.72 -11.42
N ILE A 321 21.87 -13.75 -11.67
CA ILE A 321 21.42 -14.73 -10.67
C ILE A 321 22.19 -16.01 -10.92
N LYS A 322 22.89 -16.48 -9.88
CA LYS A 322 23.61 -17.74 -9.88
C LYS A 322 23.53 -18.37 -8.50
N LEU A 323 22.95 -19.57 -8.44
CA LEU A 323 22.79 -20.42 -7.27
C LEU A 323 23.53 -21.73 -7.51
#